data_AF-A0A3Q9FXM2-F1
#
_entry.id   AF-A0A3Q9FXM2-F1
#
_cell.length_a   1.000
_cell.length_b   1.000
_cell.length_c   1.000
_cell.angle_alpha   90.00
_cell.angle_beta   90.00
_cell.angle_gamma   90.00
#
_symmetry.space_group_name_H-M   'P 1'
#
loop_
_entity.id
_entity.type
_entity.pdbx_description
1 polymer ?
#
loop_
_entity_poly.entity_id
_entity_poly.type
_entity_poly.pdbx_seq_one_letter_code
_entity_poly.pdbx_strand_id
1 'polypeptide(L)' 'MIDVATRKSSRGKTTKKPCPVCSEGRVSETFKVGGRKKLDSPDRQEALCLTCMGSGEATD' A
#
# COMPACT_ATOMS: atom_id res chain seq x y z
N MET A 1 -3.08 18.56 22.48
CA MET A 1 -3.29 17.12 22.70
C MET A 1 -4.13 16.64 21.53
N ILE A 2 -3.61 15.76 20.69
CA ILE A 2 -4.34 15.27 19.49
C ILE A 2 -4.99 13.95 19.90
N ASP A 3 -6.32 13.96 20.04
CA ASP A 3 -7.13 12.78 20.34
C ASP A 3 -7.12 11.81 19.14
N VAL A 4 -6.49 10.66 19.32
CA VAL A 4 -6.52 9.56 18.35
C VAL A 4 -7.79 8.76 18.58
N ALA A 5 -8.84 9.08 17.81
CA ALA A 5 -10.07 8.29 17.79
C ALA A 5 -9.80 6.92 17.15
N THR A 6 -9.74 5.86 17.96
CA THR A 6 -9.65 4.48 17.49
C THR A 6 -11.00 3.99 16.99
N ARG A 7 -11.21 4.04 15.67
CA ARG A 7 -12.40 3.44 15.04
C ARG A 7 -12.28 1.91 15.09
N LYS A 8 -13.21 1.28 15.81
CA LYS A 8 -13.32 -0.18 15.91
C LYS A 8 -13.79 -0.74 14.56
N SER A 9 -12.88 -1.39 13.85
CA SER A 9 -13.18 -2.09 12.59
C SER A 9 -14.10 -3.28 12.88
N SER A 10 -15.35 -3.22 12.41
CA SER A 10 -16.22 -4.38 12.34
C SER A 10 -15.72 -5.28 11.22
N ARG A 11 -14.86 -6.25 11.56
CA ARG A 11 -14.37 -7.23 10.60
C ARG A 11 -15.49 -8.22 10.29
N GLY A 12 -16.31 -7.88 9.29
CA GLY A 12 -17.12 -8.88 8.60
C GLY A 12 -16.20 -10.01 8.15
N LYS A 13 -16.62 -11.27 8.30
CA LYS A 13 -15.92 -12.42 7.74
C LYS A 13 -16.11 -12.40 6.21
N THR A 14 -15.51 -11.44 5.53
CA THR A 14 -15.24 -11.54 4.10
C THR A 14 -14.18 -12.62 3.93
N THR A 15 -14.45 -13.58 3.05
CA THR A 15 -13.45 -14.57 2.65
C THR A 15 -12.24 -13.80 2.16
N LYS A 16 -11.10 -13.98 2.84
CA LYS A 16 -9.85 -13.27 2.59
C LYS A 16 -9.30 -13.69 1.22
N LYS A 17 -9.88 -13.15 0.15
CA LYS A 17 -9.36 -13.34 -1.20
C LYS A 17 -8.09 -12.49 -1.31
N PRO A 18 -7.05 -12.97 -1.99
CA PRO A 18 -5.87 -12.16 -2.25
C PRO A 18 -6.26 -10.91 -3.03
N CYS A 19 -5.60 -9.78 -2.74
CA CYS A 19 -5.79 -8.57 -3.52
C CYS A 19 -5.43 -8.85 -5.00
N PRO A 20 -6.27 -8.45 -5.97
CA PRO A 20 -5.99 -8.71 -7.38
C PRO A 20 -4.84 -7.87 -7.95
N VAL A 21 -4.36 -6.87 -7.21
CA VAL A 21 -3.33 -5.91 -7.65
C VAL A 21 -1.98 -6.16 -6.98
N CYS A 22 -1.96 -6.62 -5.73
CA CYS A 22 -0.72 -6.81 -4.97
C CYS A 22 -0.75 -8.13 -4.19
N SER A 23 0.41 -8.70 -3.92
CA SER A 23 0.53 -9.90 -3.08
C SER A 23 0.54 -9.58 -1.57
N GLU A 24 1.15 -8.47 -1.18
CA GLU A 24 1.54 -8.21 0.22
C GLU A 24 0.97 -6.90 0.79
N GLY A 25 0.06 -6.23 0.08
CA GLY A 25 -0.47 -4.94 0.51
C GLY A 25 0.39 -3.74 0.12
N ARG A 26 1.47 -3.96 -0.64
CA ARG A 26 2.39 -2.93 -1.12
C ARG A 26 2.67 -3.08 -2.61
N VAL A 27 3.03 -1.98 -3.25
CA VAL A 27 3.54 -1.93 -4.62
C VAL A 27 4.97 -1.40 -4.58
N SER A 28 5.83 -1.93 -5.45
CA SER A 28 7.25 -1.57 -5.52
C SER A 28 7.53 -0.84 -6.83
N GLU A 29 8.01 0.40 -6.75
CA GLU A 29 8.22 1.25 -7.91
C GLU A 29 9.64 1.80 -7.97
N THR A 30 10.15 1.97 -9.19
CA THR A 30 11.39 2.72 -9.41
C THR A 30 11.07 4.21 -9.32
N PHE A 31 11.91 4.96 -8.62
CA PHE A 31 11.81 6.41 -8.56
C PHE A 31 13.01 7.07 -9.22
N LYS A 32 12.84 8.30 -9.69
CA LYS A 32 13.90 9.05 -10.36
C LYS A 32 14.55 10.07 -9.43
N VAL A 33 15.88 10.07 -9.39
CA VAL A 33 16.70 10.99 -8.61
C VAL A 33 17.52 11.92 -9.50
N GLY A 34 18.05 12.99 -8.93
CA GLY A 34 18.87 13.98 -9.65
C GLY A 34 18.11 15.28 -10.00
N GLY A 35 18.89 16.33 -10.23
CA GLY A 35 18.41 17.69 -10.51
C GLY A 35 17.99 17.88 -11.97
N ARG A 36 18.95 18.25 -12.83
CA ARG A 36 18.69 18.54 -14.26
C ARG A 36 18.43 17.30 -15.11
N LYS A 37 19.09 16.19 -14.81
CA LYS A 37 18.83 14.88 -15.43
C LYS A 37 18.28 13.96 -14.36
N LYS A 38 17.10 13.41 -14.64
CA LYS A 38 16.43 12.42 -13.79
C LYS A 38 16.93 11.04 -14.19
N LEU A 39 17.58 10.36 -13.26
CA LEU A 39 18.08 8.99 -13.42
C LEU A 39 17.23 8.05 -12.58
N ASP A 40 16.98 6.85 -13.08
CA ASP A 40 16.33 5.80 -12.31
C ASP A 40 17.23 5.40 -11.13
N SER A 41 16.64 5.35 -9.94
CA SER A 41 17.33 4.87 -8.74
C SER A 41 17.57 3.36 -8.83
N PRO A 42 18.72 2.85 -8.37
CA PRO A 42 18.90 1.41 -8.19
C PRO A 42 17.97 0.84 -7.10
N ASP A 43 17.52 1.69 -6.18
CA ASP A 43 16.58 1.33 -5.12
C ASP A 43 15.13 1.36 -5.60
N ARG A 44 14.28 0.63 -4.89
CA ARG A 44 12.83 0.64 -5.08
C ARG A 44 12.14 1.32 -3.91
N GLN A 45 11.16 2.15 -4.21
CA GLN A 45 10.27 2.69 -3.21
C GLN A 45 9.05 1.78 -3.08
N GLU A 46 8.68 1.48 -1.84
CA GLU A 46 7.43 0.79 -1.55
C GLU A 46 6.33 1.80 -1.25
N ALA A 47 5.16 1.57 -1.82
CA ALA A 47 3.97 2.34 -1.54
C ALA A 47 2.84 1.42 -1.08
N LEU A 48 1.95 1.98 -0.28
CA LEU A 48 0.73 1.31 0.16
C LEU A 48 -0.12 0.93 -1.06
N CYS A 49 -0.54 -0.33 -1.18
CA CYS A 49 -1.50 -0.70 -2.21
C CYS A 49 -2.86 -0.10 -1.85
N LEU A 50 -3.28 0.88 -2.64
CA LEU A 50 -4.52 1.60 -2.40
C LEU A 50 -5.77 0.76 -2.67
N THR A 51 -5.64 -0.36 -3.39
CA THR A 51 -6.76 -1.28 -3.66
C THR A 51 -7.18 -2.05 -2.41
N CYS A 52 -6.23 -2.57 -1.65
CA CYS A 52 -6.49 -3.33 -0.42
C CYS A 52 -6.14 -2.56 0.86
N MET A 53 -5.77 -1.28 0.72
CA MET A 53 -5.34 -0.40 1.81
C MET A 53 -4.25 -1.01 2.70
N GLY A 54 -3.31 -1.75 2.11
CA GLY A 54 -2.21 -2.39 2.86
C GLY A 54 -2.51 -3.76 3.45
N SER A 55 -3.73 -4.28 3.32
CA SER A 55 -4.09 -5.56 3.94
C SER A 55 -3.59 -6.78 3.18
N GLY A 56 -3.28 -6.65 1.89
CA GLY A 56 -3.00 -7.78 1.00
C GLY A 56 -4.24 -8.61 0.62
N GLU A 57 -5.41 -8.26 1.15
CA GLU A 57 -6.68 -8.96 0.95
C GLU A 57 -7.65 -8.07 0.17
N ALA A 58 -8.44 -8.64 -0.72
CA ALA A 58 -9.52 -7.90 -1.38
C ALA A 58 -10.56 -7.52 -0.32
N THR A 59 -10.83 -6.21 -0.20
CA THR A 59 -12.04 -5.71 0.43
C THR A 59 -13.16 -5.86 -0.59
N ASP A 60 -13.92 -6.95 -0.47
CA ASP A 60 -15.21 -7.10 -1.16
C ASP A 60 -16.11 -5.88 -0.91
#